data_AF-A0A2P4Y3Z1-F1
#
_entry.id   AF-A0A2P4Y3Z1-F1
#
_cell.length_a   1.000
_cell.length_b   1.000
_cell.length_c   1.000
_cell.angle_alpha   90.00
_cell.angle_beta   90.00
_cell.angle_gamma   90.00
#
_symmetry.space_group_name_H-M   'P 1'
#
loop_
_entity.id
_entity.type
_entity.pdbx_description
1 polymer ?
#
loop_
_entity_poly.entity_id
_entity_poly.type
_entity_poly.pdbx_seq_one_letter_code
_entity_poly.pdbx_strand_id
1 'polypeptide(L)'
;MSPTVIKQISLERMASIVKDFPSDGHIPDNPFIEKEIGDIVHAAGGHPNLVQYNDSFVEEQTLYLVMEYCADGDLYDYLSRRKQRTMSCSIALRVLSQVATGLAFLHDHGIAHRDISLENIMLHRGRCKLGDFGLATRDLRGDGRQVGKKYYMAPEIVAGDTYDPKAADIWSLGIVLFIMLTGSPLVSLASMSVKSFRTLKQAGIKTVLQAWGVAPSMTDSAVNLLSGMLQIDPQKRLTVAQVLEHEALNSSQGECTKTA
;
A
#
# COMPACT_ATOMS: atom_id res chain seq x y z
N MET A 1 -24.55 6.29 -16.81
CA MET A 1 -23.85 6.45 -15.51
C MET A 1 -22.79 5.37 -15.42
N SER A 2 -21.58 5.71 -14.98
CA SER A 2 -20.60 4.69 -14.59
C SER A 2 -21.13 3.94 -13.37
N PRO A 3 -20.92 2.62 -13.24
CA PRO A 3 -21.33 1.89 -12.05
C PRO A 3 -20.65 2.44 -10.79
N THR A 4 -21.38 2.45 -9.68
CA THR A 4 -20.99 3.09 -8.42
C THR A 4 -21.19 2.10 -7.26
N VAL A 5 -20.32 2.18 -6.26
CA VAL A 5 -20.47 1.50 -4.97
C VAL A 5 -20.90 2.51 -3.93
N ILE A 6 -21.80 2.11 -3.04
CA ILE A 6 -22.19 2.90 -1.87
C ILE A 6 -21.71 2.16 -0.62
N LYS A 7 -20.69 2.70 0.05
CA LYS A 7 -20.23 2.21 1.36
C LYS A 7 -21.12 2.85 2.43
N GLN A 8 -21.83 2.02 3.18
CA GLN A 8 -22.75 2.47 4.23
C GLN A 8 -22.12 2.24 5.60
N ILE A 9 -22.08 3.29 6.42
CA ILE A 9 -21.41 3.26 7.72
C ILE A 9 -22.36 3.81 8.79
N SER A 10 -22.77 2.95 9.72
CA SER A 10 -23.59 3.37 10.88
C SER A 10 -22.76 4.21 11.85
N LEU A 11 -23.19 5.45 12.09
CA LEU A 11 -22.53 6.39 13.00
C LEU A 11 -22.66 5.95 14.46
N GLU A 12 -23.77 5.31 14.82
CA GLU A 12 -23.97 4.75 16.16
C GLU A 12 -22.99 3.62 16.47
N ARG A 13 -22.82 2.69 15.53
CA ARG A 13 -21.84 1.59 15.67
C ARG A 13 -20.40 2.12 15.73
N MET A 14 -20.09 3.15 14.96
CA MET A 14 -18.79 3.80 15.03
C MET A 14 -18.55 4.42 16.42
N ALA A 15 -19.53 5.14 16.96
CA ALA A 15 -19.42 5.75 18.29
C ALA A 15 -19.21 4.70 19.40
N SER A 16 -19.77 3.49 19.26
CA SER A 16 -19.44 2.38 20.17
C SER A 16 -18.02 1.85 20.00
N ILE A 17 -17.52 1.69 18.78
CA ILE A 17 -16.14 1.23 18.53
C ILE A 17 -15.11 2.24 19.06
N VAL A 18 -15.38 3.54 18.92
CA VAL A 18 -14.53 4.60 19.47
C VAL A 18 -14.57 4.64 21.00
N LYS A 19 -15.65 4.17 21.64
CA LYS A 19 -15.72 4.04 23.10
C LYS A 19 -15.00 2.79 23.60
N ASP A 20 -15.11 1.69 22.85
CA ASP A 20 -14.49 0.40 23.13
C ASP A 20 -13.12 0.27 22.43
N PHE A 21 -12.30 1.32 22.48
CA PHE A 21 -10.97 1.34 21.83
C PHE A 21 -10.25 0.00 22.04
N PRO A 22 -9.72 -0.62 20.97
CA PRO A 22 -8.99 -1.87 21.10
C PRO A 22 -7.91 -1.74 22.17
N SER A 23 -7.93 -2.64 23.16
CA SER A 23 -6.94 -2.65 24.25
C SER A 23 -5.52 -2.95 23.76
N ASP A 24 -5.36 -3.34 22.49
CA ASP A 24 -4.09 -3.60 21.82
C ASP A 24 -3.41 -2.34 21.25
N GLY A 25 -4.05 -1.17 21.35
CA GLY A 25 -3.48 0.12 20.93
C GLY A 25 -3.44 0.35 19.41
N HIS A 26 -4.12 -0.50 18.63
CA HIS A 26 -4.22 -0.34 17.18
C HIS A 26 -5.18 0.80 16.80
N ILE A 27 -4.79 1.65 15.84
CA ILE A 27 -5.68 2.72 15.35
C ILE A 27 -6.82 2.12 14.53
N PRO A 28 -8.09 2.31 14.91
CA PRO A 28 -9.22 1.82 14.12
C PRO A 28 -9.45 2.70 12.90
N ASP A 29 -10.06 2.10 11.87
CA ASP A 29 -10.53 2.79 10.68
C ASP A 29 -11.49 3.94 11.02
N ASN A 30 -11.29 5.12 10.42
CA ASN A 30 -12.11 6.31 10.65
C ASN A 30 -12.82 6.76 9.35
N PRO A 31 -14.13 6.51 9.23
CA PRO A 31 -14.89 6.84 8.02
C PRO A 31 -15.04 8.35 7.79
N PHE A 32 -14.90 9.19 8.82
CA PHE A 32 -14.88 10.64 8.63
C PHE A 32 -13.57 11.12 8.00
N ILE A 33 -12.45 10.47 8.35
CA ILE A 33 -11.16 10.70 7.67
C ILE A 33 -11.27 10.21 6.23
N GLU A 34 -11.84 9.02 6.00
CA GLU A 34 -12.05 8.51 4.65
C GLU A 34 -12.85 9.50 3.79
N LYS A 35 -13.95 10.03 4.34
CA LYS A 35 -14.77 11.07 3.70
C LYS A 35 -13.93 12.32 3.40
N GLU A 36 -13.21 12.86 4.39
CA GLU A 36 -12.38 14.07 4.21
C GLU A 36 -11.36 13.90 3.10
N ILE A 37 -10.62 12.79 3.10
CA ILE A 37 -9.61 12.51 2.08
C ILE A 37 -10.26 12.27 0.72
N GLY A 38 -11.38 11.56 0.66
CA GLY A 38 -12.19 11.41 -0.55
C GLY A 38 -12.61 12.74 -1.15
N ASP A 39 -13.11 13.66 -0.32
CA ASP A 39 -13.51 15.02 -0.74
C ASP A 39 -12.32 15.84 -1.25
N ILE A 40 -11.14 15.74 -0.60
CA ILE A 40 -9.90 16.40 -1.08
C ILE A 40 -9.49 15.87 -2.45
N VAL A 41 -9.47 14.55 -2.63
CA VAL A 41 -9.13 13.92 -3.92
C VAL A 41 -10.14 14.33 -4.99
N HIS A 42 -11.43 14.36 -4.67
CA HIS A 42 -12.49 14.79 -5.59
C HIS A 42 -12.33 16.27 -6.00
N ALA A 43 -12.15 17.17 -5.03
CA ALA A 43 -12.01 18.60 -5.26
C ALA A 43 -10.78 18.95 -6.12
N ALA A 44 -9.73 18.12 -6.06
CA ALA A 44 -8.54 18.22 -6.89
C ALA A 44 -8.72 17.62 -8.31
N GLY A 45 -9.92 17.15 -8.67
CA GLY A 45 -10.24 16.56 -9.98
C GLY A 45 -10.00 15.05 -10.08
N GLY A 46 -9.65 14.40 -8.96
CA GLY A 46 -9.35 12.97 -8.89
C GLY A 46 -8.00 12.58 -9.49
N HIS A 47 -7.70 11.28 -9.42
CA HIS A 47 -6.49 10.71 -10.02
C HIS A 47 -6.80 9.34 -10.66
N PRO A 48 -6.24 8.99 -11.85
CA PRO A 48 -6.55 7.74 -12.54
C PRO A 48 -6.20 6.47 -11.74
N ASN A 49 -5.23 6.57 -10.83
CA ASN A 49 -4.75 5.49 -9.97
C ASN A 49 -5.17 5.61 -8.50
N LEU A 50 -6.17 6.44 -8.21
CA LEU A 50 -6.90 6.44 -6.95
C LEU A 50 -8.35 6.01 -7.21
N VAL A 51 -8.98 5.42 -6.20
CA VAL A 51 -10.43 5.20 -6.20
C VAL A 51 -11.13 6.56 -6.12
N GLN A 52 -12.05 6.81 -7.05
CA GLN A 52 -12.81 8.05 -7.11
C GLN A 52 -13.93 8.04 -6.09
N TYR A 53 -13.93 9.05 -5.22
CA TYR A 53 -15.04 9.40 -4.34
C TYR A 53 -15.87 10.44 -5.08
N ASN A 54 -17.11 10.10 -5.41
CA ASN A 54 -17.99 10.90 -6.24
C ASN A 54 -18.88 11.83 -5.41
N ASP A 55 -19.34 11.36 -4.25
CA ASP A 55 -20.22 12.11 -3.35
C ASP A 55 -20.23 11.47 -1.95
N SER A 56 -20.77 12.19 -0.97
CA SER A 56 -21.08 11.64 0.34
C SER A 56 -22.27 12.34 0.99
N PHE A 57 -23.09 11.60 1.73
CA PHE A 57 -24.24 12.16 2.43
C PHE A 57 -24.51 11.39 3.73
N VAL A 58 -25.27 12.02 4.63
CA VAL A 58 -25.69 11.42 5.89
C VAL A 58 -27.21 11.37 5.90
N GLU A 59 -27.76 10.18 6.15
CA GLU A 59 -29.19 9.93 6.29
C GLU A 59 -29.40 8.97 7.46
N GLU A 60 -30.38 9.26 8.33
CA GLU A 60 -30.75 8.39 9.46
C GLU A 60 -29.56 7.82 10.27
N GLN A 61 -28.63 8.69 10.69
CA GLN A 61 -27.42 8.31 11.43
C GLN A 61 -26.48 7.32 10.69
N THR A 62 -26.55 7.31 9.37
CA THR A 62 -25.69 6.51 8.50
C THR A 62 -24.96 7.43 7.53
N LEU A 63 -23.63 7.31 7.49
CA LEU A 63 -22.80 7.95 6.49
C LEU A 63 -22.73 7.06 5.24
N TYR A 64 -23.00 7.64 4.08
CA TYR A 64 -22.93 7.01 2.78
C TYR A 64 -21.79 7.64 1.99
N LEU A 65 -20.83 6.81 1.55
CA LEU A 65 -19.77 7.21 0.63
C LEU A 65 -20.07 6.64 -0.75
N VAL A 66 -20.21 7.52 -1.73
CA VAL A 66 -20.53 7.19 -3.13
C VAL A 66 -19.23 7.13 -3.90
N MET A 67 -18.79 5.96 -4.33
CA MET A 67 -17.47 5.72 -4.91
C MET A 67 -17.57 5.02 -6.27
N GLU A 68 -16.54 5.13 -7.11
CA GLU A 68 -16.49 4.34 -8.35
C GLU A 68 -16.49 2.83 -8.06
N TYR A 69 -17.16 2.05 -8.91
CA TYR A 69 -17.10 0.59 -8.83
C TYR A 69 -15.94 0.02 -9.64
N CYS A 70 -14.96 -0.54 -8.94
CA CYS A 70 -13.85 -1.28 -9.54
C CYS A 70 -14.26 -2.73 -9.85
N ALA A 71 -14.83 -2.94 -11.03
CA ALA A 71 -15.43 -4.21 -11.44
C ALA A 71 -14.47 -5.42 -11.50
N ASP A 72 -13.15 -5.22 -11.56
CA ASP A 72 -12.18 -6.33 -11.70
C ASP A 72 -11.66 -6.84 -10.35
N GLY A 73 -12.26 -6.39 -9.24
CA GLY A 73 -11.91 -6.79 -7.88
C GLY A 73 -10.65 -6.09 -7.36
N ASP A 74 -9.99 -6.69 -6.38
CA ASP A 74 -8.74 -6.20 -5.81
C ASP A 74 -7.54 -7.06 -6.25
N LEU A 75 -6.33 -6.52 -6.00
CA LEU A 75 -5.08 -7.15 -6.40
C LEU A 75 -4.79 -8.43 -5.59
N TYR A 76 -5.28 -8.55 -4.36
CA TYR A 76 -5.13 -9.76 -3.55
C TYR A 76 -5.90 -10.93 -4.17
N ASP A 77 -7.15 -10.71 -4.53
CA ASP A 77 -8.02 -11.68 -5.19
C ASP A 77 -7.46 -12.07 -6.56
N TYR A 78 -7.00 -11.08 -7.34
CA TYR A 78 -6.35 -11.30 -8.61
C TYR A 78 -5.12 -12.21 -8.48
N LEU A 79 -4.25 -11.93 -7.50
CA LEU A 79 -3.03 -12.71 -7.27
C LEU A 79 -3.35 -14.12 -6.77
N SER A 80 -4.33 -14.24 -5.86
CA SER A 80 -4.76 -15.51 -5.25
C SER A 80 -5.32 -16.52 -6.24
N ARG A 81 -5.94 -16.04 -7.33
CA ARG A 81 -6.47 -16.90 -8.41
C ARG A 81 -5.37 -17.49 -9.31
N ARG A 82 -4.13 -16.99 -9.23
CA ARG A 82 -3.00 -17.49 -10.04
C ARG A 82 -2.37 -18.70 -9.37
N LYS A 83 -2.01 -19.72 -10.16
CA LYS A 83 -1.42 -20.98 -9.67
C LYS A 83 -0.21 -20.78 -8.75
N GLN A 84 0.68 -19.86 -9.12
CA GLN A 84 1.89 -19.56 -8.34
C GLN A 84 1.72 -18.40 -7.36
N ARG A 85 0.56 -17.72 -7.38
CA ARG A 85 0.31 -16.47 -6.62
C ARG A 85 1.36 -15.39 -6.84
N THR A 86 2.01 -15.38 -8.01
CA THR A 86 3.04 -14.42 -8.40
C THR A 86 2.68 -13.76 -9.74
N MET A 87 3.33 -12.63 -9.99
CA MET A 87 3.36 -11.91 -11.25
C MET A 87 4.78 -11.91 -11.82
N SER A 88 4.90 -11.80 -13.15
CA SER A 88 6.21 -11.54 -13.76
C SER A 88 6.73 -10.16 -13.32
N CYS A 89 8.05 -10.02 -13.25
CA CYS A 89 8.69 -8.78 -12.85
C CYS A 89 8.17 -7.57 -13.65
N SER A 90 8.03 -7.71 -14.97
CA SER A 90 7.48 -6.67 -15.84
C SER A 90 6.05 -6.24 -15.50
N ILE A 91 5.19 -7.17 -15.10
CA ILE A 91 3.80 -6.86 -14.74
C ILE A 91 3.77 -6.20 -13.35
N ALA A 92 4.51 -6.75 -12.39
CA ALA A 92 4.61 -6.20 -11.04
C ALA A 92 5.14 -4.75 -11.03
N LEU A 93 6.12 -4.44 -11.88
CA LEU A 93 6.66 -3.07 -12.01
C LEU A 93 5.65 -2.10 -12.67
N ARG A 94 4.81 -2.57 -13.60
CA ARG A 94 3.71 -1.74 -14.15
C ARG A 94 2.63 -1.45 -13.11
N VAL A 95 2.26 -2.44 -12.31
CA VAL A 95 1.33 -2.27 -11.18
C VAL A 95 1.93 -1.28 -10.17
N LEU A 96 3.20 -1.47 -9.81
CA LEU A 96 3.92 -0.57 -8.90
C LEU A 96 3.94 0.87 -9.41
N SER A 97 4.28 1.08 -10.68
CA SER A 97 4.28 2.42 -11.28
C SER A 97 2.90 3.08 -11.18
N GLN A 98 1.83 2.37 -11.52
CA GLN A 98 0.46 2.87 -11.40
C GLN A 98 0.12 3.25 -9.94
N VAL A 99 0.36 2.36 -8.98
CA VAL A 99 0.07 2.63 -7.57
C VAL A 99 0.93 3.77 -7.02
N ALA A 100 2.22 3.83 -7.39
CA ALA A 100 3.14 4.88 -6.98
C ALA A 100 2.73 6.27 -7.51
N THR A 101 2.17 6.38 -8.73
CA THR A 101 1.63 7.67 -9.21
C THR A 101 0.44 8.16 -8.40
N GLY A 102 -0.47 7.26 -8.01
CA GLY A 102 -1.58 7.60 -7.11
C GLY A 102 -1.08 7.98 -5.71
N LEU A 103 -0.08 7.27 -5.19
CA LEU A 103 0.54 7.60 -3.91
C LEU A 103 1.27 8.96 -3.94
N ALA A 104 1.96 9.27 -5.04
CA ALA A 104 2.63 10.56 -5.23
C ALA A 104 1.63 11.70 -5.16
N PHE A 105 0.47 11.56 -5.83
CA PHE A 105 -0.62 12.53 -5.70
C PHE A 105 -1.04 12.75 -4.24
N LEU A 106 -1.23 11.69 -3.46
CA LEU A 106 -1.57 11.83 -2.03
C LEU A 106 -0.46 12.54 -1.25
N HIS A 107 0.79 12.11 -1.44
CA HIS A 107 1.95 12.67 -0.75
C HIS A 107 2.15 14.16 -1.05
N ASP A 108 1.93 14.58 -2.29
CA ASP A 108 2.00 15.98 -2.73
C ASP A 108 0.89 16.85 -2.10
N HIS A 109 -0.27 16.25 -1.81
CA HIS A 109 -1.36 16.90 -1.06
C HIS A 109 -1.18 16.82 0.46
N GLY A 110 -0.02 16.37 0.94
CA GLY A 110 0.26 16.27 2.37
C GLY A 110 -0.39 15.08 3.06
N ILE A 111 -0.88 14.09 2.31
CA ILE A 111 -1.62 12.94 2.84
C ILE A 111 -0.72 11.70 2.81
N ALA A 112 -0.67 10.96 3.91
CA ALA A 112 -0.13 9.60 3.96
C ALA A 112 -1.28 8.60 4.10
N HIS A 113 -1.19 7.45 3.45
CA HIS A 113 -2.26 6.46 3.38
C HIS A 113 -2.32 5.53 4.59
N ARG A 114 -1.17 5.08 5.10
CA ARG A 114 -0.97 4.18 6.26
C ARG A 114 -1.60 2.78 6.19
N ASP A 115 -2.23 2.39 5.09
CA ASP A 115 -2.78 1.04 4.89
C ASP A 115 -2.64 0.53 3.44
N ILE A 116 -1.51 0.83 2.81
CA ILE A 116 -1.19 0.29 1.49
C ILE A 116 -1.03 -1.23 1.59
N SER A 117 -1.89 -1.96 0.90
CA SER A 117 -1.94 -3.43 0.88
C SER A 117 -2.53 -3.92 -0.44
N LEU A 118 -2.42 -5.23 -0.73
CA LEU A 118 -2.98 -5.79 -1.96
C LEU A 118 -4.50 -5.65 -2.02
N GLU A 119 -5.16 -5.74 -0.87
CA GLU A 119 -6.62 -5.66 -0.73
C GLU A 119 -7.15 -4.23 -0.99
N ASN A 120 -6.31 -3.21 -0.77
CA ASN A 120 -6.67 -1.81 -0.97
C ASN A 120 -6.22 -1.29 -2.36
N ILE A 121 -5.69 -2.17 -3.22
CA ILE A 121 -5.36 -1.87 -4.61
C ILE A 121 -6.42 -2.51 -5.50
N MET A 122 -7.38 -1.70 -5.93
CA MET A 122 -8.49 -2.10 -6.77
C MET A 122 -8.07 -2.18 -8.24
N LEU A 123 -8.72 -3.05 -9.00
CA LEU A 123 -8.51 -3.24 -10.44
C LEU A 123 -9.75 -2.77 -11.20
N HIS A 124 -9.54 -1.91 -12.20
CA HIS A 124 -10.61 -1.46 -13.07
C HIS A 124 -10.12 -1.09 -14.46
N ARG A 125 -10.60 -1.80 -15.48
CA ARG A 125 -10.33 -1.50 -16.91
C ARG A 125 -8.83 -1.41 -17.20
N GLY A 126 -8.05 -2.35 -16.66
CA GLY A 126 -6.60 -2.40 -16.84
C GLY A 126 -5.81 -1.35 -16.04
N ARG A 127 -6.44 -0.67 -15.08
CA ARG A 127 -5.78 0.25 -14.14
C ARG A 127 -5.82 -0.30 -12.72
N CYS A 128 -4.74 -0.07 -11.98
CA CYS A 128 -4.65 -0.27 -10.55
C CYS A 128 -4.97 1.04 -9.84
N LYS A 129 -5.84 0.99 -8.83
CA LYS A 129 -6.39 2.14 -8.11
C LYS A 129 -6.25 1.92 -6.62
N LEU A 130 -5.47 2.75 -5.96
CA LEU A 130 -5.35 2.73 -4.50
C LEU A 130 -6.59 3.38 -3.87
N GLY A 131 -7.20 2.70 -2.90
CA GLY A 131 -8.39 3.19 -2.19
C GLY A 131 -8.35 2.83 -0.71
N ASP A 132 -9.47 3.06 -0.02
CA ASP A 132 -9.62 2.90 1.43
C ASP A 132 -8.73 3.86 2.25
N PHE A 133 -9.21 5.08 2.40
CA PHE A 133 -8.47 6.17 3.05
C PHE A 133 -8.82 6.36 4.53
N GLY A 134 -9.57 5.46 5.16
CA GLY A 134 -10.02 5.72 6.53
C GLY A 134 -8.94 5.60 7.60
N LEU A 135 -7.77 5.04 7.26
CA LEU A 135 -6.55 5.14 8.07
C LEU A 135 -5.59 6.26 7.61
N ALA A 136 -5.93 7.08 6.62
CA ALA A 136 -5.03 8.13 6.16
C ALA A 136 -4.76 9.21 7.24
N THR A 137 -3.73 10.02 7.05
CA THR A 137 -3.48 11.20 7.90
C THR A 137 -2.78 12.31 7.11
N ARG A 138 -2.94 13.54 7.60
CA ARG A 138 -2.20 14.73 7.16
C ARG A 138 -1.16 15.18 8.19
N ASP A 139 -1.01 14.42 9.28
CA ASP A 139 -0.01 14.68 10.30
C ASP A 139 1.40 14.48 9.74
N LEU A 140 2.31 15.37 10.11
CA LEU A 140 3.72 15.26 9.71
C LEU A 140 4.45 14.12 10.44
N ARG A 141 3.92 13.68 11.59
CA ARG A 141 4.50 12.61 12.41
C ARG A 141 3.39 11.72 12.97
N GLY A 142 3.62 10.40 12.90
CA GLY A 142 2.82 9.44 13.64
C GLY A 142 3.16 9.46 15.13
N ASP A 143 2.17 9.15 15.97
CA ASP A 143 2.25 9.25 17.44
C ASP A 143 2.75 7.96 18.14
N GLY A 144 3.36 7.04 17.38
CA GLY A 144 3.86 5.76 17.88
C GLY A 144 2.81 4.66 18.03
N ARG A 145 1.53 4.94 17.79
CA ARG A 145 0.51 3.87 17.74
C ARG A 145 0.67 3.04 16.46
N GLN A 146 0.44 1.74 16.61
CA GLN A 146 0.45 0.82 15.49
C GLN A 146 -0.77 1.05 14.60
N VAL A 147 -0.55 1.12 13.29
CA VAL A 147 -1.59 1.36 12.27
C VAL A 147 -1.33 0.51 11.04
N GLY A 148 -2.40 0.11 10.36
CA GLY A 148 -2.35 -0.73 9.16
C GLY A 148 -2.05 -2.20 9.45
N LYS A 149 -2.03 -3.00 8.39
CA LYS A 149 -1.91 -4.46 8.49
C LYS A 149 -0.48 -4.91 8.83
N LYS A 150 -0.34 -5.85 9.78
CA LYS A 150 0.96 -6.33 10.33
C LYS A 150 2.02 -6.73 9.28
N TYR A 151 1.61 -7.36 8.18
CA TYR A 151 2.54 -7.80 7.13
C TYR A 151 3.16 -6.65 6.35
N TYR A 152 2.44 -5.53 6.23
CA TYR A 152 2.83 -4.36 5.47
C TYR A 152 3.45 -3.26 6.35
N MET A 153 3.24 -3.33 7.67
CA MET A 153 3.67 -2.32 8.63
C MET A 153 5.19 -2.12 8.64
N ALA A 154 5.61 -0.85 8.62
CA ALA A 154 7.01 -0.45 8.66
C ALA A 154 7.68 -0.72 10.03
N PRO A 155 9.01 -0.96 10.09
CA PRO A 155 9.72 -1.28 11.32
C PRO A 155 9.56 -0.23 12.43
N GLU A 156 9.60 1.05 12.06
CA GLU A 156 9.46 2.18 12.99
C GLU A 156 8.04 2.26 13.60
N ILE A 157 7.01 1.82 12.87
CA ILE A 157 5.65 1.71 13.41
C ILE A 157 5.57 0.53 14.38
N VAL A 158 6.15 -0.62 14.01
CA VAL A 158 6.20 -1.81 14.88
C VAL A 158 6.95 -1.51 16.20
N ALA A 159 8.01 -0.71 16.13
CA ALA A 159 8.79 -0.27 17.28
C ALA A 159 8.04 0.69 18.21
N GLY A 160 6.96 1.31 17.73
CA GLY A 160 6.21 2.33 18.47
C GLY A 160 6.89 3.70 18.51
N ASP A 161 7.80 3.97 17.57
CA ASP A 161 8.51 5.23 17.47
C ASP A 161 7.62 6.32 16.86
N THR A 162 7.93 7.59 17.09
CA THR A 162 7.40 8.65 16.23
C THR A 162 8.01 8.52 14.83
N TYR A 163 7.17 8.43 13.80
CA TYR A 163 7.62 8.13 12.43
C TYR A 163 7.12 9.18 11.43
N ASP A 164 7.74 9.22 10.24
CA ASP A 164 7.18 9.91 9.08
C ASP A 164 6.17 8.97 8.38
N PRO A 165 4.87 9.30 8.36
CA PRO A 165 3.86 8.43 7.74
C PRO A 165 4.07 8.19 6.25
N LYS A 166 4.64 9.16 5.52
CA LYS A 166 4.89 9.01 4.08
C LYS A 166 6.05 8.07 3.81
N ALA A 167 7.10 8.10 4.65
CA ALA A 167 8.18 7.12 4.56
C ALA A 167 7.67 5.70 4.85
N ALA A 168 6.75 5.54 5.81
CA ALA A 168 6.14 4.24 6.11
C ALA A 168 5.29 3.70 4.94
N ASP A 169 4.58 4.55 4.21
CA ASP A 169 3.86 4.16 2.98
C ASP A 169 4.80 3.51 1.94
N ILE A 170 6.03 4.02 1.78
CA ILE A 170 7.00 3.44 0.83
C ILE A 170 7.43 2.04 1.23
N TRP A 171 7.56 1.79 2.53
CA TRP A 171 7.82 0.44 3.02
C TRP A 171 6.67 -0.51 2.68
N SER A 172 5.43 -0.11 2.99
CA SER A 172 4.23 -0.89 2.67
C SER A 172 4.11 -1.18 1.17
N LEU A 173 4.41 -0.19 0.32
CA LEU A 173 4.46 -0.36 -1.14
C LEU A 173 5.58 -1.32 -1.57
N GLY A 174 6.73 -1.32 -0.89
CA GLY A 174 7.81 -2.28 -1.08
C GLY A 174 7.39 -3.71 -0.72
N ILE A 175 6.62 -3.88 0.36
CA ILE A 175 6.04 -5.18 0.73
C ILE A 175 5.05 -5.66 -0.34
N VAL A 176 4.19 -4.77 -0.87
CA VAL A 176 3.29 -5.08 -1.99
C VAL A 176 4.08 -5.59 -3.20
N LEU A 177 5.15 -4.90 -3.61
CA LEU A 177 6.02 -5.35 -4.71
C LEU A 177 6.64 -6.72 -4.41
N PHE A 178 7.16 -6.92 -3.19
CA PHE A 178 7.73 -8.19 -2.79
C PHE A 178 6.71 -9.34 -2.88
N ILE A 179 5.48 -9.14 -2.41
CA ILE A 179 4.44 -10.17 -2.47
C ILE A 179 4.05 -10.46 -3.92
N MET A 180 3.92 -9.44 -4.78
CA MET A 180 3.63 -9.68 -6.20
C MET A 180 4.68 -10.56 -6.87
N LEU A 181 5.95 -10.44 -6.47
CA LEU A 181 7.07 -11.17 -7.08
C LEU A 181 7.27 -12.58 -6.49
N THR A 182 6.94 -12.76 -5.21
CA THR A 182 7.27 -13.99 -4.46
C THR A 182 6.05 -14.79 -4.02
N GLY A 183 4.86 -14.20 -4.08
CA GLY A 183 3.60 -14.79 -3.67
C GLY A 183 3.45 -14.97 -2.16
N SER A 184 4.33 -14.37 -1.37
CA SER A 184 4.32 -14.47 0.09
C SER A 184 4.81 -13.17 0.74
N PRO A 185 4.29 -12.81 1.93
CA PRO A 185 4.76 -11.64 2.67
C PRO A 185 6.20 -11.85 3.14
N LEU A 186 7.05 -10.84 2.98
CA LEU A 186 8.47 -10.86 3.40
C LEU A 186 8.64 -11.22 4.88
N VAL A 187 7.77 -10.68 5.72
CA VAL A 187 7.78 -10.84 7.17
C VAL A 187 6.34 -10.98 7.68
N SER A 188 6.14 -11.75 8.74
CA SER A 188 4.88 -11.73 9.49
C SER A 188 4.72 -10.46 10.33
N LEU A 189 5.85 -9.85 10.72
CA LEU A 189 5.97 -8.58 11.42
C LEU A 189 7.40 -8.06 11.23
N ALA A 190 7.57 -6.76 10.98
CA ALA A 190 8.88 -6.12 10.84
C ALA A 190 9.62 -5.95 12.19
N SER A 191 9.90 -7.06 12.87
CA SER A 191 10.49 -7.11 14.22
C SER A 191 11.67 -8.06 14.29
N MET A 192 12.62 -7.77 15.19
CA MET A 192 13.79 -8.63 15.44
C MET A 192 13.43 -10.05 15.92
N SER A 193 12.19 -10.29 16.35
CA SER A 193 11.69 -11.64 16.66
C SER A 193 11.53 -12.52 15.40
N VAL A 194 11.34 -11.91 14.22
CA VAL A 194 11.11 -12.62 12.95
C VAL A 194 12.42 -12.89 12.22
N LYS A 195 12.66 -14.15 11.84
CA LYS A 195 13.91 -14.58 11.19
C LYS A 195 14.19 -13.83 9.89
N SER A 196 13.20 -13.71 9.00
CA SER A 196 13.38 -13.01 7.71
C SER A 196 13.69 -11.52 7.90
N PHE A 197 13.10 -10.87 8.92
CA PHE A 197 13.44 -9.50 9.26
C PHE A 197 14.89 -9.36 9.77
N ARG A 198 15.35 -10.29 10.61
CA ARG A 198 16.76 -10.34 11.04
C ARG A 198 17.70 -10.49 9.84
N THR A 199 17.37 -11.39 8.91
CA THR A 199 18.15 -11.58 7.68
C THR A 199 18.15 -10.32 6.83
N LEU A 200 17.01 -9.66 6.64
CA LEU A 200 16.90 -8.38 5.93
C LEU A 200 17.82 -7.32 6.56
N LYS A 201 17.80 -7.19 7.88
CA LYS A 201 18.64 -6.22 8.61
C LYS A 201 20.13 -6.51 8.49
N GLN A 202 20.53 -7.78 8.51
CA GLN A 202 21.94 -8.18 8.51
C GLN A 202 22.55 -8.24 7.12
N ALA A 203 21.78 -8.66 6.11
CA ALA A 203 22.30 -9.02 4.79
C ALA A 203 21.55 -8.36 3.61
N GLY A 204 20.46 -7.66 3.87
CA GLY A 204 19.66 -6.99 2.85
C GLY A 204 18.72 -7.93 2.08
N ILE A 205 17.88 -7.35 1.23
CA ILE A 205 16.79 -8.06 0.54
C ILE A 205 17.31 -9.09 -0.47
N LYS A 206 18.46 -8.83 -1.12
CA LYS A 206 19.07 -9.74 -2.10
C LYS A 206 19.34 -11.12 -1.48
N THR A 207 19.88 -11.16 -0.27
CA THR A 207 20.12 -12.41 0.45
C THR A 207 18.83 -13.11 0.85
N VAL A 208 17.79 -12.36 1.23
CA VAL A 208 16.47 -12.96 1.51
C VAL A 208 15.90 -13.62 0.26
N LEU A 209 15.92 -12.94 -0.89
CA LEU A 209 15.44 -13.47 -2.17
C LEU A 209 16.23 -14.72 -2.62
N GLN A 210 17.55 -14.74 -2.40
CA GLN A 210 18.40 -15.90 -2.67
C GLN A 210 18.03 -17.09 -1.77
N ALA A 211 17.86 -16.85 -0.47
CA ALA A 211 17.46 -17.89 0.48
C ALA A 211 16.07 -18.49 0.17
N TRP A 212 15.21 -17.73 -0.49
CA TRP A 212 13.87 -18.15 -0.90
C TRP A 212 13.85 -18.80 -2.30
N GLY A 213 14.97 -18.83 -3.01
CA GLY A 213 15.07 -19.42 -4.35
C GLY A 213 14.37 -18.62 -5.45
N VAL A 214 14.04 -17.36 -5.20
CA VAL A 214 13.30 -16.48 -6.13
C VAL A 214 14.17 -15.39 -6.76
N ALA A 215 15.43 -15.23 -6.32
CA ALA A 215 16.34 -14.25 -6.91
C ALA A 215 16.54 -14.37 -8.44
N PRO A 216 16.61 -15.56 -9.06
CA PRO A 216 16.84 -15.69 -10.50
C PRO A 216 15.71 -15.16 -11.41
N SER A 217 14.51 -14.93 -10.88
CA SER A 217 13.36 -14.44 -11.66
C SER A 217 13.22 -12.91 -11.68
N MET A 218 14.19 -12.18 -11.11
CA MET A 218 14.18 -10.72 -10.97
C MET A 218 15.38 -10.08 -11.64
N THR A 219 15.20 -8.90 -12.24
CA THR A 219 16.31 -8.08 -12.74
C THR A 219 17.05 -7.44 -11.57
N ASP A 220 18.36 -7.16 -11.74
CA ASP A 220 19.14 -6.46 -10.73
C ASP A 220 18.56 -5.07 -10.40
N SER A 221 18.02 -4.37 -11.39
CA SER A 221 17.34 -3.08 -11.20
C SER A 221 16.07 -3.20 -10.35
N ALA A 222 15.27 -4.27 -10.51
CA ALA A 222 14.11 -4.51 -9.66
C ALA A 222 14.50 -4.84 -8.22
N VAL A 223 15.59 -5.60 -8.03
CA VAL A 223 16.15 -5.88 -6.69
C VAL A 223 16.69 -4.59 -6.06
N ASN A 224 17.32 -3.71 -6.84
CA ASN A 224 17.82 -2.42 -6.37
C ASN A 224 16.68 -1.50 -5.91
N LEU A 225 15.61 -1.38 -6.72
CA LEU A 225 14.40 -0.64 -6.35
C LEU A 225 13.82 -1.15 -5.03
N LEU A 226 13.64 -2.47 -4.93
CA LEU A 226 13.09 -3.11 -3.74
C LEU A 226 13.99 -2.91 -2.52
N SER A 227 15.32 -2.90 -2.71
CA SER A 227 16.29 -2.59 -1.65
C SER A 227 16.17 -1.16 -1.14
N GLY A 228 15.87 -0.19 -2.03
CA GLY A 228 15.66 1.21 -1.67
C GLY A 228 14.33 1.45 -0.94
N MET A 229 13.27 0.75 -1.35
CA MET A 229 11.95 0.84 -0.71
C MET A 229 11.93 0.16 0.67
N LEU A 230 12.67 -0.94 0.85
CA LEU A 230 12.73 -1.72 2.09
C LEU A 230 13.95 -1.37 2.97
N GLN A 231 14.40 -0.11 2.92
CA GLN A 231 15.37 0.39 3.90
C GLN A 231 14.73 0.45 5.29
N ILE A 232 15.40 -0.15 6.28
CA ILE A 232 14.95 -0.15 7.67
C ILE A 232 15.06 1.25 8.27
N ASP A 233 16.12 1.99 7.94
CA ASP A 233 16.25 3.39 8.30
C ASP A 233 15.35 4.23 7.37
N PRO A 234 14.26 4.85 7.90
CA PRO A 234 13.33 5.60 7.07
C PRO A 234 13.97 6.81 6.38
N GLN A 235 15.08 7.35 6.89
CA GLN A 235 15.78 8.48 6.26
C GLN A 235 16.57 8.08 5.02
N LYS A 236 16.92 6.80 4.89
CA LYS A 236 17.61 6.24 3.72
C LYS A 236 16.65 5.61 2.73
N ARG A 237 15.38 5.47 3.13
CA ARG A 237 14.31 4.90 2.31
C ARG A 237 13.98 5.85 1.16
N LEU A 238 13.72 5.28 -0.01
CA LEU A 238 13.30 6.08 -1.17
C LEU A 238 12.02 6.86 -0.84
N THR A 239 11.87 8.04 -1.43
CA THR A 239 10.59 8.73 -1.51
C THR A 239 9.78 8.20 -2.70
N VAL A 240 8.47 8.48 -2.75
CA VAL A 240 7.64 8.08 -3.90
C VAL A 240 8.14 8.68 -5.23
N ALA A 241 8.65 9.91 -5.21
CA ALA A 241 9.26 10.54 -6.37
C ALA A 241 10.49 9.77 -6.86
N GLN A 242 11.38 9.38 -5.93
CA GLN A 242 12.55 8.57 -6.27
C GLN A 242 12.18 7.16 -6.75
N VAL A 243 11.09 6.58 -6.23
CA VAL A 243 10.54 5.31 -6.75
C VAL A 243 10.11 5.47 -8.21
N LEU A 244 9.38 6.54 -8.54
CA LEU A 244 8.90 6.82 -9.90
C LEU A 244 10.03 7.11 -10.90
N GLU A 245 11.11 7.75 -10.44
CA GLU A 245 12.30 8.05 -11.26
C GLU A 245 13.25 6.85 -11.39
N HIS A 246 13.03 5.78 -10.64
CA HIS A 246 13.95 4.64 -10.60
C HIS A 246 14.06 3.92 -11.95
N GLU A 247 15.28 3.55 -12.34
CA GLU A 247 15.57 2.90 -13.63
C GLU A 247 14.72 1.66 -13.90
N ALA A 248 14.39 0.88 -12.87
CA ALA A 248 13.55 -0.31 -12.98
C ALA A 248 12.16 -0.03 -13.57
N LEU A 249 11.58 1.16 -13.34
CA LEU A 249 10.29 1.56 -13.92
C LEU A 249 10.45 2.15 -15.33
N ASN A 250 11.59 2.78 -15.59
CA ASN A 250 11.92 3.39 -16.88
C ASN A 250 12.49 2.40 -17.90
N SER A 251 12.91 1.22 -17.46
CA SER A 251 13.47 0.15 -18.29
C SER A 251 12.38 -0.61 -19.03
N SER A 252 11.60 0.08 -19.84
CA SER A 252 10.70 -0.53 -20.81
C SER A 252 11.27 -0.32 -22.21
N GLN A 253 12.24 -1.17 -22.60
CA GLN A 253 12.60 -1.64 -23.96
C GLN A 253 13.77 -2.66 -23.92
N GLY A 254 13.82 -3.57 -22.94
CA GLY A 254 14.84 -4.62 -22.87
C GLY A 254 14.21 -5.97 -22.53
N GLU A 255 14.34 -6.92 -23.44
CA GLU A 255 13.77 -8.27 -23.39
C GLU A 255 14.08 -8.99 -22.06
N CYS A 256 13.04 -9.40 -21.33
CA CYS A 256 13.18 -10.44 -20.32
C CYS A 256 13.09 -11.78 -21.06
N THR A 257 14.25 -12.38 -21.38
CA THR A 257 14.32 -13.71 -21.97
C THR A 257 13.66 -14.72 -21.04
N LYS A 258 12.67 -15.44 -21.57
CA LYS A 258 12.10 -16.63 -20.95
C LYS A 258 13.20 -17.68 -20.84
N THR A 259 13.58 -18.07 -19.63
CA THR A 259 14.16 -19.40 -19.42
C THR A 259 13.02 -20.39 -19.19
N ALA A 260 13.03 -21.42 -20.01
CA ALA A 260 12.07 -22.52 -20.10
C ALA A 260 11.94 -23.33 -18.80
#